data_AF-A0AAV1IY50-F1
#
_entry.id   AF-A0AAV1IY50-F1
#
_cell.length_a   1.000
_cell.length_b   1.000
_cell.length_c   1.000
_cell.angle_alpha   90.00
_cell.angle_beta   90.00
_cell.angle_gamma   90.00
#
_symmetry.space_group_name_H-M   'P 1'
#
loop_
_entity.id
_entity.type
_entity.pdbx_description
1 polymer ?
#
loop_
_entity_poly.entity_id
_entity_poly.type
_entity_poly.pdbx_seq_one_letter_code
_entity_poly.pdbx_strand_id
1 'polypeptide(L)'
;MFSLFLIGIYFVLSEACTTYNFEDRYSDDFTNQRGLCDGQPMWLLRNYTEIEVERPHELSEKFISPNPSISCVASFLFEVTANGTIEINVYMETSNLNDQISIMANEVRTNDDDATVGHVLLGPRFTPDFTSGWHLLQLTLTGSGTYTGYVSILRLSINIYEAARGRVA
;
A
#
# COMPACT_ATOMS: atom_id res chain seq x y z
N MET A 1 -4.31 57.39 15.33
CA MET A 1 -4.52 56.40 14.25
C MET A 1 -3.62 55.22 14.58
N PHE A 2 -4.22 54.10 15.00
CA PHE A 2 -3.49 52.97 15.58
C PHE A 2 -2.96 52.05 14.47
N SER A 3 -1.71 51.61 14.62
CA SER A 3 -1.04 50.69 13.71
C SER A 3 -1.59 49.27 13.84
N LEU A 4 -1.78 48.64 12.67
CA LEU A 4 -2.21 47.27 12.45
C LEU A 4 -1.14 46.27 12.90
N PHE A 5 -1.52 45.19 13.58
CA PHE A 5 -0.66 44.02 13.80
C PHE A 5 -1.17 42.85 12.95
N LEU A 6 -0.34 42.39 12.02
CA LEU A 6 -0.53 41.14 11.28
C LEU A 6 0.39 40.08 11.88
N ILE A 7 -0.21 39.05 12.49
CA ILE A 7 0.52 37.86 12.91
C ILE A 7 0.19 36.77 11.89
N GLY A 8 1.15 36.49 11.01
CA GLY A 8 1.12 35.31 10.14
C GLY A 8 1.84 34.16 10.82
N ILE A 9 1.10 33.16 11.27
CA ILE A 9 1.68 31.88 11.69
C ILE A 9 1.57 30.95 10.48
N TYR A 10 2.71 30.65 9.86
CA TYR A 10 2.79 29.59 8.84
C TYR A 10 3.43 28.37 9.49
N PHE A 11 2.63 27.36 9.80
CA PHE A 11 3.14 26.02 10.02
C PHE A 11 3.09 25.29 8.68
N VAL A 12 4.22 25.21 8.01
CA VAL A 12 4.43 24.20 6.96
C VAL A 12 5.20 23.08 7.61
N LEU A 13 4.49 22.18 8.31
CA LEU A 13 5.00 20.84 8.52
C LEU A 13 4.88 20.19 7.14
N SER A 14 5.96 20.24 6.36
CA SER A 14 6.07 19.48 5.14
C SER A 14 5.98 18.00 5.53
N GLU A 15 4.77 17.44 5.52
CA GLU A 15 4.55 15.99 5.43
C GLU A 15 5.13 15.57 4.08
N ALA A 16 6.40 15.16 4.09
CA ALA A 16 7.06 14.64 2.91
C ALA A 16 6.47 13.26 2.59
N CYS A 17 5.27 13.24 1.99
CA CYS A 17 4.61 12.01 1.60
C CYS A 17 5.32 11.41 0.38
N THR A 18 5.71 10.14 0.47
CA THR A 18 6.17 9.39 -0.71
C THR A 18 4.97 8.77 -1.40
N THR A 19 4.75 9.12 -2.67
CA THR A 19 3.63 8.60 -3.47
C THR A 19 4.12 7.67 -4.56
N TYR A 20 3.39 6.59 -4.82
CA TYR A 20 3.70 5.65 -5.90
C TYR A 20 2.43 5.26 -6.66
N ASN A 21 2.48 5.34 -7.99
CA ASN A 21 1.31 5.18 -8.86
C ASN A 21 1.47 4.09 -9.94
N PHE A 22 2.48 3.22 -9.86
CA PHE A 22 2.72 2.08 -10.78
C PHE A 22 2.95 2.45 -12.25
N GLU A 23 2.97 3.72 -12.61
CA GLU A 23 3.12 4.16 -14.01
C GLU A 23 4.53 3.88 -14.56
N ASP A 24 5.54 3.88 -13.69
CA ASP A 24 6.92 3.63 -14.05
C ASP A 24 7.68 2.86 -12.96
N ARG A 25 8.79 2.23 -13.33
CA ARG A 25 9.79 1.62 -12.44
C ARG A 25 9.31 0.45 -11.58
N TYR A 26 8.15 -0.16 -11.87
CA TYR A 26 7.65 -1.30 -11.10
C TYR A 26 8.66 -2.45 -10.98
N SER A 27 9.36 -2.80 -12.06
CA SER A 27 10.37 -3.87 -12.05
C SER A 27 11.59 -3.57 -11.19
N ASP A 28 11.87 -2.29 -10.94
CA ASP A 28 13.06 -1.83 -10.22
C ASP A 28 12.73 -1.54 -8.76
N ASP A 29 11.51 -1.03 -8.52
CA ASP A 29 11.05 -0.58 -7.22
C ASP A 29 10.25 -1.65 -6.47
N PHE A 30 9.91 -2.79 -7.08
CA PHE A 30 9.19 -3.88 -6.41
C PHE A 30 9.90 -5.22 -6.59
N THR A 31 9.79 -6.09 -5.60
CA THR A 31 10.44 -7.41 -5.60
C THR A 31 9.60 -8.44 -4.86
N ASN A 32 9.80 -9.72 -5.18
CA ASN A 32 9.30 -10.87 -4.44
C ASN A 32 10.45 -11.63 -3.73
N GLN A 33 11.56 -10.94 -3.43
CA GLN A 33 12.76 -11.53 -2.82
C GLN A 33 13.05 -10.91 -1.44
N ARG A 34 12.05 -10.30 -0.80
CA ARG A 34 12.19 -9.62 0.48
C ARG A 34 11.17 -10.09 1.50
N GLY A 35 11.63 -10.35 2.72
CA GLY A 35 10.80 -10.73 3.86
C GLY A 35 9.90 -11.90 3.52
N LEU A 36 8.64 -11.80 3.95
CA LEU A 36 7.61 -12.83 3.70
C LEU A 36 7.27 -13.06 2.22
N CYS A 37 7.66 -12.14 1.32
CA CYS A 37 7.44 -12.34 -0.10
C CYS A 37 8.48 -13.26 -0.74
N ASP A 38 9.60 -13.56 -0.05
CA ASP A 38 10.65 -14.40 -0.62
C ASP A 38 10.12 -15.78 -1.05
N GLY A 39 10.49 -16.18 -2.26
CA GLY A 39 10.03 -17.41 -2.89
C GLY A 39 8.57 -17.43 -3.36
N GLN A 40 7.79 -16.36 -3.16
CA GLN A 40 6.40 -16.27 -3.64
C GLN A 40 6.35 -15.75 -5.09
N PRO A 41 5.37 -16.18 -5.91
CA PRO A 41 5.10 -15.54 -7.19
C PRO A 41 4.88 -14.03 -7.04
N MET A 42 5.51 -13.24 -7.91
CA MET A 42 5.35 -11.78 -7.94
C MET A 42 3.97 -11.39 -8.47
N TRP A 43 3.46 -10.27 -7.98
CA TRP A 43 2.28 -9.63 -8.58
C TRP A 43 2.61 -9.12 -9.99
N LEU A 44 1.58 -8.92 -10.79
CA LEU A 44 1.68 -8.59 -12.20
C LEU A 44 1.30 -7.14 -12.43
N LEU A 45 2.17 -6.39 -13.10
CA LEU A 45 1.83 -5.08 -13.66
C LEU A 45 0.92 -5.26 -14.86
N ARG A 46 -0.21 -4.56 -14.88
CA ARG A 46 -1.23 -4.60 -15.92
C ARG A 46 -1.74 -3.20 -16.25
N ASN A 47 -2.50 -3.08 -17.32
CA ASN A 47 -3.12 -1.83 -17.73
C ASN A 47 -4.62 -1.84 -17.41
N TYR A 48 -5.16 -0.71 -16.96
CA TYR A 48 -6.60 -0.55 -16.73
C TYR A 48 -7.45 -0.77 -17.98
N THR A 49 -6.87 -0.71 -19.18
CA THR A 49 -7.55 -1.08 -20.43
C THR A 49 -7.87 -2.58 -20.53
N GLU A 50 -7.28 -3.41 -19.68
CA GLU A 50 -7.50 -4.87 -19.63
C GLU A 50 -8.69 -5.28 -18.77
N ILE A 51 -9.27 -4.36 -17.97
CA ILE A 51 -10.37 -4.63 -17.05
C ILE A 51 -11.43 -3.53 -17.09
N GLU A 52 -12.67 -3.86 -16.76
CA GLU A 52 -13.79 -2.90 -16.70
C GLU A 52 -13.93 -2.28 -15.30
N VAL A 53 -12.83 -1.72 -14.77
CA VAL A 53 -12.81 -1.07 -13.44
C VAL A 53 -12.51 0.42 -13.60
N GLU A 54 -13.30 1.25 -12.91
CA GLU A 54 -13.05 2.70 -12.88
C GLU A 54 -11.67 2.97 -12.27
N ARG A 55 -10.89 3.80 -12.96
CA ARG A 55 -9.53 4.12 -12.57
C ARG A 55 -9.56 5.08 -11.36
N PRO A 56 -8.66 4.93 -10.38
CA PRO A 56 -8.64 5.80 -9.20
C PRO A 56 -8.24 7.24 -9.54
N HIS A 57 -7.70 7.47 -10.73
CA HIS A 57 -7.38 8.77 -11.29
C HIS A 57 -7.40 8.70 -12.82
N GLU A 58 -7.78 9.79 -13.50
CA GLU A 58 -7.88 9.84 -14.97
C GLU A 58 -6.56 9.58 -15.70
N LEU A 59 -5.45 9.93 -15.04
CA LEU A 59 -4.09 9.72 -15.54
C LEU A 59 -3.49 8.37 -15.14
N SER A 60 -4.21 7.55 -14.35
CA SER A 60 -3.73 6.21 -14.05
C SER A 60 -3.94 5.31 -15.27
N GLU A 61 -2.89 4.67 -15.76
CA GLU A 61 -2.94 3.70 -16.86
C GLU A 61 -2.61 2.31 -16.36
N LYS A 62 -1.79 2.18 -15.31
CA LYS A 62 -1.29 0.91 -14.81
C LYS A 62 -1.74 0.60 -13.39
N PHE A 63 -1.77 -0.69 -13.09
CA PHE A 63 -2.02 -1.22 -11.76
C PHE A 63 -1.26 -2.52 -11.54
N ILE A 64 -1.16 -2.96 -10.29
CA ILE A 64 -0.69 -4.30 -9.95
C ILE A 64 -1.85 -5.17 -9.52
N SER A 65 -1.81 -6.42 -9.98
CA SER A 65 -2.77 -7.46 -9.60
C SER A 65 -2.04 -8.71 -9.16
N PRO A 66 -2.64 -9.51 -8.29
CA PRO A 66 -2.02 -10.75 -7.87
C PRO A 66 -1.91 -11.77 -9.01
N ASN A 67 -1.04 -12.76 -8.79
CA ASN A 67 -1.02 -13.97 -9.59
C ASN A 67 -2.27 -14.82 -9.28
N PRO A 68 -2.73 -15.72 -10.19
CA PRO A 68 -3.80 -16.67 -9.86
C PRO A 68 -3.50 -17.58 -8.67
N SER A 69 -2.22 -17.83 -8.35
CA SER A 69 -1.77 -18.56 -7.15
C SER A 69 -1.55 -17.62 -5.96
N ILE A 70 -1.23 -18.16 -4.76
CA ILE A 70 -0.71 -17.33 -3.65
C ILE A 70 0.48 -16.52 -4.19
N SER A 71 0.47 -15.21 -3.97
CA SER A 71 1.45 -14.29 -4.54
C SER A 71 1.73 -13.11 -3.63
N CYS A 72 2.94 -12.59 -3.72
CA CYS A 72 3.39 -11.50 -2.87
C CYS A 72 4.18 -10.47 -3.67
N VAL A 73 4.15 -9.22 -3.24
CA VAL A 73 5.06 -8.20 -3.73
C VAL A 73 5.46 -7.27 -2.59
N ALA A 74 6.76 -6.99 -2.51
CA ALA A 74 7.35 -6.03 -1.59
C ALA A 74 7.78 -4.77 -2.35
N SER A 75 7.54 -3.61 -1.77
CA SER A 75 7.98 -2.32 -2.32
C SER A 75 9.48 -2.10 -2.14
N PHE A 76 9.95 -0.99 -2.70
CA PHE A 76 11.25 -0.39 -2.44
C PHE A 76 11.35 0.00 -0.96
N LEU A 77 12.59 0.25 -0.54
CA LEU A 77 12.87 0.75 0.80
C LEU A 77 12.62 2.25 0.84
N PHE A 78 11.94 2.71 1.88
CA PHE A 78 11.73 4.13 2.13
C PHE A 78 11.81 4.42 3.63
N GLU A 79 12.17 5.66 3.95
CA GLU A 79 12.18 6.12 5.33
C GLU A 79 10.75 6.35 5.81
N VAL A 80 10.44 5.83 6.99
CA VAL A 80 9.15 6.01 7.67
C VAL A 80 9.38 6.50 9.08
N THR A 81 8.43 7.28 9.58
CA THR A 81 8.43 7.74 10.97
C THR A 81 7.33 7.02 11.74
N ALA A 82 7.62 6.61 12.97
CA ALA A 82 6.62 6.04 13.87
C ALA A 82 5.41 6.99 14.01
N ASN A 83 4.21 6.41 14.07
CA ASN A 83 2.91 7.09 13.99
C ASN A 83 2.58 7.75 12.63
N GLY A 84 3.45 7.59 11.62
CA GLY A 84 3.10 7.88 10.22
C GLY A 84 1.99 6.96 9.71
N THR A 85 1.43 7.29 8.55
CA THR A 85 0.30 6.56 7.97
C THR A 85 0.61 6.11 6.55
N ILE A 86 0.40 4.84 6.26
CA ILE A 86 0.42 4.32 4.89
C ILE A 86 -1.02 4.20 4.41
N GLU A 87 -1.33 4.86 3.29
CA GLU A 87 -2.61 4.81 2.62
C GLU A 87 -2.49 4.03 1.31
N ILE A 88 -3.36 3.06 1.07
CA ILE A 88 -3.35 2.27 -0.16
C ILE A 88 -4.78 2.15 -0.67
N ASN A 89 -5.01 2.61 -1.90
CA ASN A 89 -6.25 2.34 -2.60
C ASN A 89 -6.19 0.92 -3.15
N VAL A 90 -7.18 0.10 -2.86
CA VAL A 90 -7.30 -1.27 -3.33
C VAL A 90 -8.68 -1.48 -3.91
N TYR A 91 -8.77 -1.92 -5.17
CA TYR A 91 -10.01 -2.47 -5.69
C TYR A 91 -10.10 -3.95 -5.31
N MET A 92 -11.24 -4.38 -4.76
CA MET A 92 -11.49 -5.79 -4.49
C MET A 92 -12.91 -6.15 -4.92
N GLU A 93 -13.02 -7.10 -5.84
CA GLU A 93 -14.26 -7.79 -6.15
C GLU A 93 -14.13 -9.25 -5.77
N THR A 94 -15.12 -9.78 -5.04
CA THR A 94 -15.09 -11.16 -4.58
C THR A 94 -16.49 -11.77 -4.54
N SER A 95 -16.54 -13.06 -4.87
CA SER A 95 -17.72 -13.92 -4.67
C SER A 95 -17.53 -14.95 -3.56
N ASN A 96 -16.41 -14.91 -2.84
CA ASN A 96 -16.00 -15.90 -1.84
C ASN A 96 -15.60 -15.22 -0.53
N LEU A 97 -16.25 -15.64 0.57
CA LEU A 97 -15.99 -15.08 1.90
C LEU A 97 -14.54 -15.26 2.39
N ASN A 98 -13.78 -16.18 1.78
CA ASN A 98 -12.38 -16.44 2.14
C ASN A 98 -11.40 -15.60 1.31
N ASP A 99 -11.85 -14.81 0.35
CA ASP A 99 -10.96 -13.93 -0.42
C ASP A 99 -10.42 -12.83 0.50
N GLN A 100 -9.10 -12.69 0.54
CA GLN A 100 -8.44 -11.73 1.41
C GLN A 100 -7.07 -11.30 0.88
N ILE A 101 -6.74 -10.06 1.20
CA ILE A 101 -5.43 -9.45 0.97
C ILE A 101 -4.88 -9.03 2.32
N SER A 102 -3.59 -9.25 2.52
CA SER A 102 -2.84 -8.83 3.69
C SER A 102 -1.78 -7.83 3.29
N ILE A 103 -1.87 -6.63 3.85
CA ILE A 103 -0.89 -5.57 3.62
C ILE A 103 -0.14 -5.34 4.93
N MET A 104 1.18 -5.42 4.86
CA MET A 104 2.07 -5.30 6.01
C MET A 104 3.11 -4.22 5.74
N ALA A 105 3.25 -3.28 6.66
CA ALA A 105 4.37 -2.37 6.72
C ALA A 105 5.45 -2.99 7.61
N ASN A 106 6.68 -3.08 7.12
CA ASN A 106 7.77 -3.76 7.80
C ASN A 106 8.94 -2.80 8.02
N GLU A 107 9.48 -2.79 9.24
CA GLU A 107 10.75 -2.17 9.61
C GLU A 107 11.89 -3.13 9.27
N VAL A 108 12.88 -2.63 8.54
CA VAL A 108 14.10 -3.39 8.23
C VAL A 108 14.97 -3.47 9.48
N ARG A 109 15.30 -4.68 9.92
CA ARG A 109 16.15 -4.92 11.10
C ARG A 109 17.38 -5.72 10.72
N THR A 110 18.31 -5.85 11.66
CA THR A 110 19.51 -6.67 11.47
C THR A 110 19.17 -8.15 11.47
N ASN A 111 19.87 -8.96 10.66
CA ASN A 111 19.78 -10.42 10.58
C ASN A 111 18.48 -11.00 9.97
N ASP A 112 17.91 -10.32 8.97
CA ASP A 112 16.69 -10.76 8.25
C ASP A 112 15.45 -10.98 9.14
N ASP A 113 15.44 -10.40 10.34
CA ASP A 113 14.32 -10.43 11.29
C ASP A 113 13.51 -9.13 11.22
N ASP A 114 13.05 -8.80 10.01
CA ASP A 114 12.21 -7.63 9.76
C ASP A 114 10.93 -7.70 10.60
N ALA A 115 10.54 -6.55 11.16
CA ALA A 115 9.37 -6.50 12.04
C ALA A 115 8.18 -5.82 11.38
N THR A 116 7.03 -6.48 11.43
CA THR A 116 5.78 -5.87 11.01
C THR A 116 5.38 -4.77 11.99
N VAL A 117 5.42 -3.53 11.53
CA VAL A 117 5.09 -2.31 12.28
C VAL A 117 3.70 -1.75 11.96
N GLY A 118 3.04 -2.30 10.93
CA GLY A 118 1.64 -2.00 10.61
C GLY A 118 1.04 -3.14 9.80
N HIS A 119 -0.24 -3.42 10.00
CA HIS A 119 -0.93 -4.50 9.31
C HIS A 119 -2.40 -4.15 9.07
N VAL A 120 -2.90 -4.45 7.88
CA VAL A 120 -4.33 -4.41 7.56
C VAL A 120 -4.71 -5.61 6.70
N LEU A 121 -5.89 -6.17 6.98
CA LEU A 121 -6.53 -7.21 6.19
C LEU A 121 -7.75 -6.62 5.49
N LEU A 122 -7.88 -6.88 4.20
CA LEU A 122 -9.08 -6.58 3.43
C LEU A 122 -9.71 -7.90 2.97
N GLY A 123 -11.01 -8.07 3.24
CA GLY A 123 -11.79 -9.19 2.74
C GLY A 123 -13.12 -9.36 3.47
N PRO A 124 -14.10 -10.10 2.91
CA PRO A 124 -15.46 -10.16 3.43
C PRO A 124 -15.58 -10.65 4.88
N ARG A 125 -14.64 -11.48 5.34
CA ARG A 125 -14.60 -11.99 6.73
C ARG A 125 -13.97 -11.04 7.73
N PHE A 126 -13.13 -10.13 7.28
CA PHE A 126 -12.27 -9.31 8.15
C PHE A 126 -12.69 -7.85 8.17
N THR A 127 -13.40 -7.39 7.13
CA THR A 127 -13.86 -6.02 6.98
C THR A 127 -15.35 -5.94 7.32
N PRO A 128 -15.75 -5.23 8.40
CA PRO A 128 -17.15 -4.97 8.68
C PRO A 128 -17.83 -4.29 7.51
N ASP A 129 -19.06 -4.71 7.20
CA ASP A 129 -19.87 -4.16 6.09
C ASP A 129 -19.14 -4.15 4.74
N PHE A 130 -18.30 -5.18 4.49
CA PHE A 130 -17.55 -5.32 3.25
C PHE A 130 -18.47 -5.24 2.02
N THR A 131 -18.06 -4.43 1.05
CA THR A 131 -18.66 -4.35 -0.27
C THR A 131 -17.58 -4.50 -1.34
N SER A 132 -17.92 -5.15 -2.45
CA SER A 132 -17.03 -5.17 -3.62
C SER A 132 -16.86 -3.75 -4.16
N GLY A 133 -15.64 -3.38 -4.51
CA GLY A 133 -15.32 -2.04 -5.03
C GLY A 133 -13.98 -1.50 -4.56
N TRP A 134 -13.85 -0.18 -4.62
CA TRP A 134 -12.68 0.55 -4.15
C TRP A 134 -12.68 0.74 -2.64
N HIS A 135 -11.54 0.45 -2.02
CA HIS A 135 -11.27 0.62 -0.59
C HIS A 135 -10.04 1.50 -0.40
N LEU A 136 -10.10 2.44 0.55
CA LEU A 136 -8.93 3.15 1.04
C LEU A 136 -8.47 2.47 2.34
N LEU A 137 -7.37 1.75 2.28
CA LEU A 137 -6.76 1.10 3.43
C LEU A 137 -5.76 2.05 4.09
N GLN A 138 -5.85 2.21 5.40
CA GLN A 138 -4.94 3.04 6.18
C GLN A 138 -4.26 2.19 7.25
N LEU A 139 -2.92 2.26 7.31
CA LEU A 139 -2.09 1.61 8.31
C LEU A 139 -1.35 2.67 9.12
N THR A 140 -1.63 2.76 10.42
CA THR A 140 -0.81 3.58 11.32
C THR A 140 0.40 2.77 11.77
N LEU A 141 1.59 3.35 11.58
CA LEU A 141 2.85 2.68 11.88
C LEU A 141 3.17 2.74 13.37
N THR A 142 3.57 1.61 13.93
CA THR A 142 4.06 1.49 15.30
C THR A 142 5.59 1.62 15.36
N GLY A 143 6.16 1.59 16.56
CA GLY A 143 7.61 1.71 16.80
C GLY A 143 8.02 3.07 17.35
N SER A 144 9.28 3.45 17.15
CA SER A 144 9.83 4.72 17.61
C SER A 144 10.83 5.31 16.62
N GLY A 145 10.89 6.64 16.56
CA GLY A 145 11.81 7.36 15.68
C GLY A 145 11.51 7.20 14.19
N THR A 146 12.55 7.37 13.37
CA THR A 146 12.53 7.16 11.93
C THR A 146 13.37 5.93 11.60
N TYR A 147 12.88 5.09 10.71
CA TYR A 147 13.52 3.85 10.30
C TYR A 147 13.27 3.55 8.83
N THR A 148 14.13 2.72 8.25
CA THR A 148 13.93 2.22 6.89
C THR A 148 12.88 1.11 6.90
N GLY A 149 11.89 1.18 6.02
CA GLY A 149 10.83 0.19 5.92
C GLY A 149 10.40 -0.10 4.48
N TYR A 150 9.48 -1.05 4.34
CA TYR A 150 8.84 -1.42 3.08
C TYR A 150 7.44 -2.00 3.30
N VAL A 151 6.60 -1.95 2.27
CA VAL A 151 5.27 -2.55 2.27
C VAL A 151 5.32 -3.90 1.56
N SER A 152 4.75 -4.93 2.17
CA SER A 152 4.46 -6.22 1.55
C SER A 152 2.96 -6.37 1.34
N ILE A 153 2.56 -6.77 0.13
CA ILE A 153 1.18 -7.07 -0.22
C ILE A 153 1.11 -8.55 -0.56
N LEU A 154 0.33 -9.29 0.23
CA LEU A 154 0.17 -10.73 0.11
C LEU A 154 -1.27 -11.08 -0.22
N ARG A 155 -1.47 -11.86 -1.28
CA ARG A 155 -2.73 -12.53 -1.57
C ARG A 155 -2.73 -13.90 -0.92
N LEU A 156 -3.80 -14.20 -0.18
CA LEU A 156 -3.93 -15.46 0.55
C LEU A 156 -5.00 -16.40 -0.03
N SER A 157 -5.75 -15.99 -1.05
CA SER A 157 -6.90 -16.76 -1.57
C SER A 157 -7.23 -16.47 -3.03
N ILE A 158 -7.97 -17.39 -3.66
CA ILE A 158 -8.09 -17.52 -5.11
C ILE A 158 -9.38 -16.87 -5.62
N ASN A 159 -9.27 -15.68 -6.23
CA ASN A 159 -10.15 -15.00 -7.22
C ASN A 159 -10.29 -13.49 -6.93
N ILE A 160 -9.19 -12.74 -7.09
CA ILE A 160 -9.20 -11.31 -6.81
C ILE A 160 -8.71 -10.56 -8.05
N TYR A 161 -9.53 -9.66 -8.56
CA TYR A 161 -9.12 -8.62 -9.49
C TYR A 161 -8.79 -7.40 -8.64
N GLU A 162 -7.55 -6.93 -8.71
CA GLU A 162 -7.09 -5.86 -7.83
C GLU A 162 -6.31 -4.82 -8.59
N ALA A 163 -6.45 -3.59 -8.11
CA ALA A 163 -5.61 -2.48 -8.49
C ALA A 163 -5.21 -1.75 -7.21
N ALA A 164 -3.90 -1.70 -6.93
CA ALA A 164 -3.34 -0.97 -5.79
C ALA A 164 -2.86 0.43 -6.22
N ARG A 165 -2.94 1.44 -5.33
CA ARG A 165 -2.21 2.73 -5.43
C ARG A 165 -1.78 3.16 -4.02
N GLY A 166 -0.47 3.26 -3.77
CA GLY A 166 0.08 3.60 -2.45
C GLY A 166 0.45 5.08 -2.30
N ARG A 167 0.11 5.65 -1.15
CA ARG A 167 0.58 6.93 -0.62
C ARG A 167 1.10 6.69 0.79
N VAL A 168 2.38 6.94 1.03
CA VAL A 168 2.99 6.94 2.36
C VAL A 168 2.98 8.39 2.85
N ALA A 169 2.27 8.68 3.94
CA ALA A 169 2.18 10.00 4.57
C ALA A 169 2.90 10.04 5.92
#